data_AF-A0A4Y3R8Y7-F1
#
_entry.id   AF-A0A4Y3R8Y7-F1
#
_cell.length_a   1.000
_cell.length_b   1.000
_cell.length_c   1.000
_cell.angle_alpha   90.00
_cell.angle_beta   90.00
_cell.angle_gamma   90.00
#
_symmetry.space_group_name_H-M   'P 1'
#
loop_
_entity.id
_entity.type
_entity.pdbx_description
1 polymer ?
#
loop_
_entity_poly.entity_id
_entity_poly.type
_entity_poly.pdbx_seq_one_letter_code
_entity_poly.pdbx_strand_id
1 'polypeptide(L)' 'MEAREKADLYDLDLSEVVWKSAPGSDPHNRIEVADLPLGAKALRNPSDPEGTVLRYTAAEWRAFVDGAKDGEFAPR' A
#
# COMPACT_ATOMS: atom_id res chain seq x y z
N MET A 1 -14.39 14.29 -2.65
CA MET A 1 -14.74 12.88 -2.91
C MET A 1 -13.63 11.96 -2.44
N GLU A 2 -12.37 12.15 -2.89
CA GLU A 2 -11.19 11.38 -2.45
C GLU A 2 -11.06 11.22 -0.92
N ALA A 3 -11.28 12.29 -0.14
CA ALA A 3 -11.20 12.20 1.32
C ALA A 3 -12.24 11.24 1.95
N ARG A 4 -13.44 11.15 1.36
CA ARG A 4 -14.49 10.23 1.82
C ARG A 4 -14.15 8.79 1.43
N GLU A 5 -13.74 8.58 0.18
CA GLU A 5 -13.28 7.28 -0.31
C GLU A 5 -12.11 6.75 0.54
N LYS A 6 -11.13 7.61 0.84
CA LYS A 6 -10.01 7.26 1.71
C LYS A 6 -10.44 6.92 3.14
N ALA A 7 -11.38 7.67 3.71
CA ALA A 7 -11.91 7.35 5.05
C ALA A 7 -12.61 5.99 5.04
N ASP A 8 -13.42 5.71 4.03
CA ASP A 8 -14.14 4.43 3.89
C ASP A 8 -13.15 3.26 3.74
N LEU A 9 -11.97 3.48 3.15
CA LEU A 9 -10.93 2.46 3.13
C LEU A 9 -10.50 2.06 4.53
N TYR A 10 -10.48 2.94 5.54
CA TYR A 10 -10.05 2.62 6.91
C TYR A 10 -11.08 1.82 7.71
N ASP A 11 -12.35 1.83 7.28
CA ASP A 11 -13.42 1.04 7.90
C ASP A 11 -13.42 -0.43 7.45
N LEU A 12 -12.61 -0.78 6.44
CA LEU A 12 -12.51 -2.16 5.95
C LEU A 12 -11.81 -3.08 6.97
N ASP A 13 -12.35 -4.29 7.14
CA ASP A 13 -11.67 -5.38 7.81
C ASP A 13 -10.54 -5.92 6.89
N LEU A 14 -9.34 -6.04 7.46
CA LEU A 14 -8.15 -6.54 6.77
C LEU A 14 -7.76 -7.96 7.20
N SER A 15 -8.54 -8.61 8.06
CA SER A 15 -8.21 -9.92 8.62
C SER A 15 -8.04 -11.01 7.55
N GLU A 16 -8.76 -10.91 6.44
CA GLU A 16 -8.74 -11.90 5.35
C GLU A 16 -7.92 -11.49 4.13
N VAL A 17 -7.26 -10.32 4.14
CA VAL A 17 -6.49 -9.88 2.98
C VAL A 17 -5.17 -10.64 2.86
N VAL A 18 -4.76 -10.89 1.62
CA VAL A 18 -3.49 -11.57 1.34
C VAL A 18 -2.38 -10.53 1.19
N TRP A 19 -1.46 -10.53 2.16
CA TRP A 19 -0.28 -9.69 2.16
C TRP A 19 0.83 -10.29 1.30
N LYS A 20 1.42 -9.47 0.43
CA LYS A 20 2.46 -9.88 -0.52
C LYS A 20 3.68 -8.97 -0.39
N SER A 21 4.86 -9.57 -0.27
CA SER A 21 6.14 -8.90 -0.47
C SER A 21 6.62 -9.10 -1.90
N ALA A 22 7.51 -8.22 -2.39
CA ALA A 22 8.13 -8.41 -3.69
C ALA A 22 9.01 -9.69 -3.70
N PRO A 23 8.98 -10.51 -4.78
CA PRO A 23 9.85 -11.68 -4.87
C PRO A 23 11.33 -11.31 -4.74
N GLY A 24 12.06 -12.01 -3.88
CA GLY A 24 13.50 -11.78 -3.67
C GLY A 24 13.85 -10.52 -2.86
N SER A 25 12.87 -9.81 -2.29
CA SER A 25 13.14 -8.66 -1.40
C SER A 25 13.87 -9.08 -0.12
N ASP A 26 14.73 -8.22 0.39
CA ASP A 26 15.40 -8.39 1.69
C ASP A 26 14.36 -8.55 2.82
N PRO A 27 14.40 -9.66 3.59
CA PRO A 27 13.47 -9.85 4.69
C PRO A 27 13.50 -8.81 5.81
N HIS A 28 14.61 -8.09 5.94
CA HIS A 28 14.78 -7.04 6.94
C HIS A 28 14.47 -5.64 6.40
N ASN A 29 14.26 -5.51 5.09
CA ASN A 29 14.02 -4.23 4.43
C ASN A 29 13.04 -4.36 3.27
N ARG A 30 11.78 -4.69 3.60
CA ARG A 30 10.68 -4.82 2.64
C ARG A 30 9.38 -4.28 3.22
N ILE A 31 8.41 -4.06 2.34
CA ILE A 31 7.02 -3.79 2.70
C ILE A 31 6.13 -4.95 2.25
N GLU A 32 4.95 -5.03 2.84
CA GLU A 32 3.86 -5.87 2.33
C GLU A 32 2.73 -5.02 1.76
N VAL A 33 2.17 -5.48 0.65
CA VAL A 33 1.03 -4.86 -0.04
C VAL A 33 -0.12 -5.86 -0.12
N ALA A 34 -1.35 -5.39 0.13
CA ALA A 34 -2.57 -6.14 -0.09
C ALA A 34 -3.51 -5.41 -1.05
N ASP A 35 -4.23 -6.17 -1.86
CA ASP A 35 -5.28 -5.67 -2.75
C ASP A 35 -6.56 -5.38 -1.95
N LEU A 36 -7.15 -4.20 -2.15
CA LEU A 36 -8.43 -3.80 -1.59
C LEU A 36 -9.49 -3.64 -2.72
N PRO A 37 -10.79 -3.50 -2.37
CA PRO A 37 -11.84 -3.23 -3.36
C PRO A 37 -11.54 -2.01 -4.24
N LEU A 38 -12.14 -2.01 -5.44
CA LEU A 38 -12.04 -0.92 -6.42
C LEU A 38 -10.60 -0.57 -6.86
N GLY A 39 -9.64 -1.47 -6.63
CA GLY A 39 -8.24 -1.26 -7.02
C GLY A 39 -7.38 -0.52 -5.99
N ALA A 40 -7.94 -0.20 -4.82
CA ALA A 40 -7.20 0.36 -3.70
C ALA A 40 -6.11 -0.61 -3.18
N LYS A 41 -5.22 -0.10 -2.32
CA LYS A 41 -4.10 -0.85 -1.75
C LYS A 41 -3.92 -0.57 -0.27
N ALA A 42 -3.56 -1.60 0.48
CA ALA A 42 -3.06 -1.47 1.85
C ALA A 42 -1.56 -1.78 1.88
N LEU A 43 -0.79 -1.00 2.62
CA LEU A 43 0.65 -1.13 2.83
C LEU A 43 0.95 -1.27 4.32
N ARG A 44 1.83 -2.20 4.69
CA ARG A 44 2.31 -2.33 6.07
C ARG A 44 3.80 -2.69 6.16
N ASN A 45 4.36 -2.46 7.34
CA ASN A 45 5.68 -2.97 7.71
C ASN A 45 5.54 -4.43 8.21
N PRO A 46 6.14 -5.43 7.55
CA PRO A 46 6.07 -6.82 8.01
C PRO A 46 6.78 -7.07 9.35
N SER A 47 7.71 -6.21 9.77
CA SER A 47 8.34 -6.29 11.10
C SER A 47 7.45 -5.71 12.22
N ASP A 48 6.35 -5.04 11.86
CA ASP A 48 5.34 -4.53 12.79
C ASP A 48 3.92 -4.72 12.18
N PRO A 49 3.41 -5.98 12.09
CA PRO A 49 2.17 -6.29 11.36
C PRO A 49 0.91 -5.66 11.97
N GLU A 50 0.92 -5.40 13.28
CA GLU A 50 -0.15 -4.76 14.05
C GLU A 50 0.02 -3.22 14.12
N GLY A 51 1.09 -2.71 13.52
CA GLY A 51 1.37 -1.29 13.40
C GLY A 51 0.43 -0.58 12.43
N THR A 52 0.83 0.62 12.02
CA THR A 52 0.02 1.41 11.09
C THR A 52 -0.05 0.76 9.71
N VAL A 53 -1.27 0.53 9.23
CA VAL A 53 -1.55 0.14 7.85
C VAL A 53 -1.95 1.36 7.04
N LEU A 54 -1.13 1.74 6.07
CA LEU A 54 -1.43 2.82 5.14
C LEU A 54 -2.40 2.31 4.08
N ARG A 55 -3.45 3.09 3.77
CA ARG A 55 -4.44 2.75 2.74
C ARG A 55 -4.48 3.83 1.66
N TYR A 56 -4.43 3.40 0.40
CA TYR A 56 -4.38 4.25 -0.78
C TYR A 56 -5.58 3.99 -1.68
N THR A 57 -6.23 5.05 -2.16
CA THR A 57 -7.23 4.92 -3.22
C THR A 57 -6.58 4.40 -4.51
N ALA A 58 -7.38 3.89 -5.44
CA ALA A 58 -6.85 3.44 -6.72
C ALA A 58 -6.14 4.59 -7.49
N ALA A 59 -6.66 5.82 -7.37
CA ALA A 59 -6.07 7.00 -7.97
C ALA A 59 -4.74 7.37 -7.32
N GLU A 60 -4.67 7.39 -5.97
CA GLU A 60 -3.43 7.64 -5.23
C GLU A 60 -2.36 6.59 -5.56
N TRP A 61 -2.74 5.31 -5.60
CA TRP A 61 -1.80 4.23 -5.92
C TRP A 61 -1.25 4.35 -7.34
N ARG A 62 -2.10 4.65 -8.33
CA ARG A 62 -1.66 4.88 -9.71
C ARG A 62 -0.67 6.03 -9.78
N ALA A 63 -1.01 7.17 -9.17
CA ALA A 63 -0.13 8.34 -9.15
C ALA A 63 1.23 8.02 -8.49
N PHE A 64 1.22 7.29 -7.38
CA PHE A 64 2.46 6.83 -6.71
C PHE A 64 3.32 5.95 -7.63
N VAL A 65 2.71 4.96 -8.30
CA VAL A 65 3.43 4.04 -9.20
C VAL A 65 3.99 4.78 -10.41
N ASP A 66 3.22 5.71 -11.00
CA ASP A 66 3.66 6.48 -12.15
C ASP A 66 4.84 7.39 -11.78
N GLY A 67 4.76 8.14 -10.66
CA GLY A 67 5.89 8.95 -10.17
C GLY A 67 7.13 8.12 -9.83
N ALA A 68 6.95 6.93 -9.25
CA ALA A 68 8.07 6.02 -8.97
C ALA A 68 8.76 5.53 -10.25
N LYS A 69 7.99 5.23 -11.30
CA LYS A 69 8.54 4.83 -12.61
C LYS A 69 9.23 5.99 -13.32
N ASP A 70 8.74 7.21 -13.13
CA ASP A 70 9.33 8.43 -13.69
C ASP A 70 10.63 8.85 -12.95
N GLY A 71 11.03 8.10 -11.92
CA GLY A 71 12.29 8.30 -11.20
C GLY A 71 12.25 9.40 -10.15
N GLU A 72 11.05 9.84 -9.72
CA GLU A 72 10.88 10.91 -8.72
C GLU A 72 11.59 10.61 -7.39
N PHE A 73 11.73 9.33 -7.05
CA PHE A 73 12.37 8.85 -5.83
C PHE A 73 13.79 8.30 -6.03
N ALA A 74 14.38 8.45 -7.22
CA ALA A 74 15.77 8.07 -7.43
C ALA A 74 16.70 8.94 -6.56
N PRO A 75 17.83 8.40 -6.07
CA PRO A 75 18.83 9.20 -5.38
C PRO A 75 19.22 10.40 -6.25
N ARG A 76 19.23 11.60 -5.67
CA ARG A 76 19.83 12.77 -6.32
C ARG A 76 21.35 12.71 -6.27
#